data_AF-A0A4S9U7X5-F1
#
_entry.id   AF-A0A4S9U7X5-F1
#
_cell.length_a   1.000
_cell.length_b   1.000
_cell.length_c   1.000
_cell.angle_alpha   90.00
_cell.angle_beta   90.00
_cell.angle_gamma   90.00
#
_symmetry.space_group_name_H-M   'P 1'
#
loop_
_entity.id
_entity.type
_entity.pdbx_description
1 polymer ?
#
loop_
_entity_poly.entity_id
_entity_poly.type
_entity_poly.pdbx_seq_one_letter_code
_entity_poly.pdbx_strand_id
1 'polypeptide(L)'
;TRFFRPYLQEALLEYLPRDIIHLNKRVVDVQIKGDKGVDVEFADATTIHADLLVGADGIHSSVRGFFVPDFELKWSGLIAYRSAFDVKLLDNVKDLPEDTTQWWSSNNGILTTRMGRGKYGIVVFRSVNPSTSSHLLDRNHWDDTTDTAILREMFAEYHPVVKDIVAVAPHIRTYPNFYGGFLDTYHFAGRVVLIGDAAHSHGGALAANASLGMDDAYCLYLSFLEQMSPAGTLELDSEKLKQVLSLYEAVRRPHCERVLKVAHAMYDGNNQRLWGGGEAETDEQLREKLRTRPYAEWIHEYDVEAAFKKTRDDVQVGKL
;
A
#
# COMPACT_ATOMS: atom_id res chain seq x y z
N THR A 1 16.83 -2.13 5.04
CA THR A 1 17.26 -1.87 3.65
C THR A 1 16.07 -1.73 2.73
N ARG A 2 16.03 -0.72 1.85
CA ARG A 2 14.95 -0.53 0.85
C ARG A 2 15.30 -1.20 -0.47
N PHE A 3 14.30 -1.67 -1.21
CA PHE A 3 14.48 -2.33 -2.50
C PHE A 3 13.62 -1.68 -3.58
N PHE A 4 14.15 -1.66 -4.80
CA PHE A 4 13.36 -1.29 -5.98
C PHE A 4 12.34 -2.39 -6.25
N ARG A 5 11.05 -2.04 -6.32
CA ARG A 5 9.94 -3.00 -6.38
C ARG A 5 10.10 -4.08 -7.48
N PRO A 6 10.51 -3.77 -8.72
CA PRO A 6 10.74 -4.79 -9.73
C PRO A 6 11.73 -5.88 -9.31
N TYR A 7 12.83 -5.52 -8.64
CA TYR A 7 13.82 -6.50 -8.17
C TYR A 7 13.30 -7.40 -7.07
N LEU A 8 12.45 -6.86 -6.17
CA LEU A 8 11.79 -7.68 -5.17
C LEU A 8 10.79 -8.64 -5.80
N GLN A 9 9.99 -8.16 -6.76
CA GLN A 9 9.03 -9.01 -7.48
C GLN A 9 9.73 -10.11 -8.29
N GLU A 10 10.80 -9.77 -9.01
CA GLU A 10 11.63 -10.74 -9.72
C GLU A 10 12.17 -11.82 -8.78
N ALA A 11 12.73 -11.42 -7.63
CA ALA A 11 13.24 -12.35 -6.64
C ALA A 11 12.14 -13.28 -6.10
N LEU A 12 10.94 -12.77 -5.82
CA LEU A 12 9.81 -13.60 -5.38
C LEU A 12 9.35 -14.58 -6.47
N LEU A 13 9.35 -14.14 -7.73
CA LEU A 13 8.97 -14.97 -8.88
C LEU A 13 9.94 -16.14 -9.14
N GLU A 14 11.18 -16.05 -8.68
CA GLU A 14 12.15 -17.16 -8.78
C GLU A 14 11.74 -18.37 -7.92
N TYR A 15 10.90 -18.18 -6.90
CA TYR A 15 10.42 -19.25 -6.01
C TYR A 15 9.09 -19.87 -6.44
N LEU A 16 8.50 -19.41 -7.55
CA LEU A 16 7.20 -19.88 -8.03
C LEU A 16 7.34 -20.62 -9.37
N PRO A 17 6.66 -21.77 -9.54
CA PRO A 17 6.53 -22.39 -10.86
C PRO A 17 5.95 -21.38 -11.87
N ARG A 18 6.47 -21.35 -13.09
CA ARG A 18 6.03 -20.36 -14.09
C ARG A 18 4.65 -20.67 -14.66
N ASP A 19 4.26 -21.93 -14.65
CA ASP A 19 3.00 -22.45 -15.17
C ASP A 19 1.77 -22.09 -14.32
N ILE A 20 1.95 -21.72 -13.04
CA ILE A 20 0.86 -21.20 -12.19
C ILE A 20 0.59 -19.70 -12.42
N ILE A 21 1.40 -19.02 -13.23
CA ILE A 21 1.28 -17.58 -13.50
C ILE A 21 0.71 -17.35 -14.90
N HIS A 22 -0.55 -16.94 -14.96
CA HIS A 22 -1.24 -16.63 -16.21
C HIS A 22 -1.33 -15.11 -16.39
N LEU A 23 -0.45 -14.55 -17.22
CA LEU A 23 -0.47 -13.12 -17.57
C LEU A 23 -1.56 -12.80 -18.62
N ASN A 24 -1.82 -11.50 -18.83
CA ASN A 24 -2.87 -11.00 -19.72
C ASN A 24 -4.30 -11.45 -19.32
N LYS A 25 -4.50 -11.81 -18.05
CA LYS A 25 -5.78 -12.21 -17.47
C LYS A 25 -6.37 -11.10 -16.60
N ARG A 26 -7.01 -10.12 -17.21
CA ARG A 26 -7.75 -9.08 -16.48
C ARG A 26 -9.15 -9.59 -16.14
N VAL A 27 -9.50 -9.67 -14.86
CA VAL A 27 -10.85 -10.07 -14.41
C VAL A 27 -11.89 -9.05 -14.89
N VAL A 28 -13.01 -9.53 -15.43
CA VAL A 28 -14.15 -8.71 -15.88
C VAL A 28 -15.49 -9.14 -15.32
N ASP A 29 -15.59 -10.36 -14.77
CA ASP A 29 -16.76 -10.81 -14.00
C ASP A 29 -16.36 -11.86 -12.96
N VAL A 30 -17.13 -11.92 -11.86
CA VAL A 30 -16.97 -12.90 -10.78
C VAL A 30 -18.35 -13.40 -10.34
N GLN A 31 -18.60 -14.70 -10.52
CA GLN A 31 -19.90 -15.31 -10.22
C GLN A 31 -19.79 -16.39 -9.14
N ILE A 32 -20.46 -16.17 -8.01
CA ILE A 32 -20.56 -17.16 -6.95
C ILE A 32 -21.50 -18.30 -7.37
N LYS A 33 -21.04 -19.55 -7.31
CA LYS A 33 -21.84 -20.74 -7.62
C LYS A 33 -22.29 -21.48 -6.35
N GLY A 34 -22.69 -20.71 -5.34
CA GLY A 34 -23.00 -21.22 -4.00
C GLY A 34 -21.84 -22.01 -3.42
N ASP A 35 -22.13 -23.17 -2.85
CA ASP A 35 -21.11 -24.07 -2.29
C ASP A 35 -20.20 -24.73 -3.34
N LYS A 36 -20.50 -24.57 -4.64
CA LYS A 36 -19.71 -25.21 -5.70
C LYS A 36 -18.44 -24.46 -6.08
N GLY A 37 -18.25 -23.22 -5.61
CA GLY A 37 -17.06 -22.43 -5.95
C GLY A 37 -17.42 -21.06 -6.55
N VAL A 38 -16.48 -20.53 -7.32
CA VAL A 38 -16.56 -19.23 -7.99
C VAL A 38 -16.06 -19.36 -9.43
N ASP A 39 -16.84 -18.83 -10.36
CA ASP A 39 -16.43 -18.68 -11.76
C ASP A 39 -15.87 -17.28 -11.97
N VAL A 40 -14.74 -17.18 -12.69
CA VAL A 40 -14.08 -15.92 -13.00
C VAL A 40 -13.98 -15.79 -14.51
N GLU A 41 -14.47 -14.68 -15.06
CA GLU A 41 -14.33 -14.33 -16.46
C GLU A 41 -13.21 -13.30 -16.65
N PHE A 42 -12.43 -13.47 -17.71
CA PHE A 42 -11.34 -12.58 -18.07
C PHE A 42 -11.65 -11.81 -19.36
N ALA A 43 -10.99 -10.66 -19.53
CA ALA A 43 -11.16 -9.78 -20.68
C ALA A 43 -10.81 -10.43 -22.04
N ASP A 44 -10.11 -11.56 -22.04
CA ASP A 44 -9.82 -12.36 -23.23
C ASP A 44 -10.91 -13.43 -23.52
N ALA A 45 -12.07 -13.30 -22.87
CA ALA A 45 -13.23 -14.20 -22.94
C ALA A 45 -12.97 -15.62 -22.42
N THR A 46 -11.83 -15.88 -21.78
CA THR A 46 -11.61 -17.15 -21.08
C THR A 46 -12.25 -17.12 -19.69
N THR A 47 -12.58 -18.31 -19.19
CA THR A 47 -13.12 -18.49 -17.84
C THR A 47 -12.34 -19.53 -17.07
N ILE A 48 -12.34 -19.41 -15.74
CA ILE A 48 -11.89 -20.46 -14.83
C ILE A 48 -12.94 -20.70 -13.76
N HIS A 49 -12.92 -21.90 -13.20
CA HIS A 49 -13.64 -22.27 -11.99
C HIS A 49 -12.63 -22.51 -10.87
N ALA A 50 -12.92 -22.01 -9.67
CA ALA A 50 -12.09 -22.21 -8.49
C ALA A 50 -12.94 -22.37 -7.22
N ASP A 51 -12.39 -23.00 -6.19
CA ASP A 51 -13.04 -23.11 -4.88
C ASP A 51 -13.01 -21.77 -4.11
N LEU A 52 -11.96 -20.98 -4.31
CA LEU A 52 -11.74 -19.68 -3.66
C LEU A 52 -11.07 -18.72 -4.64
N LEU A 53 -11.53 -17.46 -4.62
CA LEU A 53 -10.85 -16.33 -5.27
C LEU A 53 -10.22 -15.41 -4.23
N VAL A 54 -8.91 -15.17 -4.36
CA VAL A 54 -8.20 -14.16 -3.56
C VAL A 54 -7.99 -12.89 -4.40
N GLY A 55 -8.68 -11.81 -4.04
CA GLY A 55 -8.50 -10.49 -4.63
C GLY A 55 -7.26 -9.79 -4.08
N ALA A 56 -6.16 -9.86 -4.83
CA ALA A 56 -4.89 -9.17 -4.55
C ALA A 56 -4.53 -8.16 -5.65
N ASP A 57 -5.55 -7.61 -6.32
CA ASP A 57 -5.49 -6.78 -7.53
C ASP A 57 -5.36 -5.27 -7.25
N GLY A 58 -4.98 -4.91 -6.02
CA GLY A 58 -4.51 -3.58 -5.65
C GLY A 58 -5.61 -2.52 -5.44
N ILE A 59 -5.19 -1.26 -5.39
CA ILE A 59 -6.06 -0.12 -5.02
C ILE A 59 -7.29 0.03 -5.93
N HIS A 60 -7.18 -0.29 -7.22
CA HIS A 60 -8.27 -0.29 -8.20
C HIS A 60 -8.91 -1.67 -8.39
N SER A 61 -8.97 -2.48 -7.32
CA SER A 61 -9.46 -3.85 -7.34
C SER A 61 -10.81 -3.97 -8.07
N SER A 62 -10.80 -4.73 -9.16
CA SER A 62 -12.02 -5.13 -9.88
C SER A 62 -12.77 -6.16 -9.07
N VAL A 63 -12.05 -7.08 -8.39
CA VAL A 63 -12.66 -8.08 -7.51
C VAL A 63 -13.50 -7.42 -6.43
N ARG A 64 -12.96 -6.42 -5.72
CA ARG A 64 -13.72 -5.62 -4.74
C ARG A 64 -14.94 -4.95 -5.39
N GLY A 65 -14.79 -4.40 -6.59
CA GLY A 65 -15.85 -3.70 -7.31
C GLY A 65 -17.11 -4.55 -7.55
N PHE A 66 -16.98 -5.87 -7.72
CA PHE A 66 -18.15 -6.76 -7.89
C PHE A 66 -18.96 -6.97 -6.60
N PHE A 67 -18.35 -6.77 -5.43
CA PHE A 67 -19.00 -7.01 -4.13
C PHE A 67 -19.32 -5.71 -3.37
N VAL A 68 -18.56 -4.65 -3.63
CA VAL A 68 -18.70 -3.34 -2.98
C VAL A 68 -18.66 -2.26 -4.07
N PRO A 69 -19.72 -2.16 -4.90
CA PRO A 69 -19.74 -1.26 -6.07
C PRO A 69 -19.65 0.22 -5.69
N ASP A 70 -20.09 0.58 -4.49
CA ASP A 70 -20.08 1.96 -3.97
C ASP A 70 -18.75 2.31 -3.26
N PHE A 71 -17.72 1.47 -3.35
CA PHE A 71 -16.43 1.76 -2.73
C PHE A 71 -15.71 2.91 -3.45
N GLU A 72 -15.48 4.01 -2.72
CA GLU A 72 -14.79 5.18 -3.24
C GLU A 72 -13.33 5.28 -2.78
N LEU A 73 -12.45 5.62 -3.73
CA LEU A 73 -11.10 6.08 -3.43
C LEU A 73 -11.11 7.58 -3.21
N LYS A 74 -10.49 8.03 -2.11
CA LYS A 74 -10.34 9.43 -1.77
C LYS A 74 -8.96 9.91 -2.17
N TRP A 75 -8.91 11.02 -2.91
CA TRP A 75 -7.64 11.69 -3.19
C TRP A 75 -7.19 12.45 -1.94
N SER A 76 -5.95 12.22 -1.49
CA SER A 76 -5.44 12.84 -0.26
C SER A 76 -5.03 14.30 -0.43
N GLY A 77 -5.14 14.88 -1.63
CA GLY A 77 -4.59 16.21 -1.93
C GLY A 77 -3.07 16.23 -2.03
N LEU A 78 -2.44 15.05 -2.10
CA LEU A 78 -1.00 14.92 -2.31
C LEU A 78 -0.71 14.44 -3.73
N ILE A 79 0.33 14.99 -4.33
CA ILE A 79 1.03 14.43 -5.48
C ILE A 79 2.40 13.97 -5.01
N ALA A 80 2.68 12.67 -5.15
CA ALA A 80 4.00 12.12 -4.93
C ALA A 80 4.85 12.24 -6.20
N TYR A 81 6.04 12.80 -6.09
CA TYR A 81 7.04 12.79 -7.17
C TYR A 81 8.08 11.73 -6.82
N ARG A 82 8.32 10.77 -7.72
CA ARG A 82 9.22 9.64 -7.46
C ARG A 82 10.20 9.44 -8.59
N SER A 83 11.45 9.23 -8.23
CA SER A 83 12.53 8.86 -9.14
C SER A 83 13.33 7.70 -8.55
N ALA A 84 13.74 6.76 -9.39
CA ALA A 84 14.64 5.69 -9.02
C ALA A 84 15.70 5.51 -10.11
N PHE A 85 16.97 5.69 -9.77
CA PHE A 85 18.06 5.72 -10.74
C PHE A 85 19.33 5.04 -10.21
N ASP A 86 20.34 4.91 -11.06
CA ASP A 86 21.62 4.32 -10.68
C ASP A 86 22.38 5.25 -9.73
N VAL A 87 22.88 4.71 -8.61
CA VAL A 87 23.61 5.47 -7.60
C VAL A 87 24.88 6.13 -8.16
N LYS A 88 25.44 5.63 -9.26
CA LYS A 88 26.61 6.22 -9.94
C LYS A 88 26.39 7.65 -10.43
N LEU A 89 25.14 8.05 -10.66
CA LEU A 89 24.84 9.45 -11.01
C LEU A 89 25.18 10.42 -9.87
N LEU A 90 25.40 9.91 -8.65
CA LEU A 90 25.73 10.69 -7.46
C LEU A 90 27.24 10.69 -7.14
N ASP A 91 28.10 10.10 -7.97
CA ASP A 91 29.55 9.97 -7.69
C ASP A 91 30.25 11.31 -7.40
N ASN A 92 29.72 12.41 -7.95
CA ASN A 92 30.25 13.77 -7.77
C ASN A 92 29.51 14.59 -6.69
N VAL A 93 28.48 14.02 -6.04
CA VAL A 93 27.73 14.72 -4.99
C VAL A 93 28.49 14.63 -3.67
N LYS A 94 28.87 15.78 -3.13
CA LYS A 94 29.58 15.88 -1.84
C LYS A 94 28.62 15.70 -0.68
N ASP A 95 29.12 15.14 0.42
CA ASP A 95 28.39 14.99 1.70
C ASP A 95 27.05 14.23 1.57
N LEU A 96 26.96 13.34 0.58
CA LEU A 96 25.80 12.49 0.34
C LEU A 96 25.55 11.57 1.54
N PRO A 97 24.37 11.62 2.18
CA PRO A 97 24.09 10.75 3.32
C PRO A 97 24.23 9.27 2.99
N GLU A 98 24.68 8.49 3.98
CA GLU A 98 24.83 7.04 3.83
C GLU A 98 23.47 6.33 3.84
N ASP A 99 22.52 6.80 4.64
CA ASP A 99 21.21 6.18 4.82
C ASP A 99 20.06 7.08 4.32
N THR A 100 18.85 6.52 4.36
CA THR A 100 17.60 7.20 4.10
C THR A 100 17.50 8.46 4.93
N THR A 101 17.39 9.60 4.25
CA THR A 101 17.33 10.90 4.89
C THR A 101 16.05 11.61 4.47
N GLN A 102 15.36 12.22 5.43
CA GLN A 102 14.19 13.07 5.15
C GLN A 102 14.54 14.52 5.45
N TRP A 103 14.30 15.39 4.48
CA TRP A 103 14.57 16.81 4.55
C TRP A 103 13.24 17.55 4.54
N TRP A 104 12.98 18.31 5.59
CA TRP A 104 11.69 18.96 5.82
C TRP A 104 11.83 20.48 5.79
N SER A 105 10.81 21.14 5.23
CA SER A 105 10.50 22.55 5.47
C SER A 105 9.02 22.68 5.84
N SER A 106 8.58 23.89 6.15
CA SER A 106 7.17 24.21 6.41
C SER A 106 6.27 23.98 5.18
N ASN A 107 6.84 23.95 3.97
CA ASN A 107 6.09 23.84 2.72
C ASN A 107 6.15 22.44 2.10
N ASN A 108 7.35 21.83 2.04
CA ASN A 108 7.58 20.57 1.32
C ASN A 108 8.52 19.64 2.10
N GLY A 109 8.58 18.39 1.69
CA GLY A 109 9.55 17.41 2.19
C GLY A 109 10.08 16.53 1.08
N ILE A 110 11.36 16.15 1.18
CA ILE A 110 12.00 15.18 0.29
C ILE A 110 12.63 14.06 1.11
N LEU A 111 12.32 12.82 0.72
CA LEU A 111 13.00 11.62 1.19
C LEU A 111 13.97 11.18 0.11
N THR A 112 15.22 11.00 0.48
CA THR A 112 16.27 10.43 -0.36
C THR A 112 16.77 9.14 0.24
N THR A 113 17.08 8.12 -0.57
CA THR A 113 17.41 6.80 -0.03
C THR A 113 18.29 5.97 -0.95
N ARG A 114 19.29 5.29 -0.37
CA ARG A 114 19.99 4.20 -1.04
C ARG A 114 19.13 2.94 -1.02
N MET A 115 19.05 2.27 -2.16
CA MET A 115 18.30 1.04 -2.34
C MET A 115 19.23 -0.08 -2.79
N GLY A 116 18.82 -1.32 -2.52
CA GLY A 116 19.55 -2.51 -2.95
C GLY A 116 19.87 -2.53 -4.45
N ARG A 117 20.94 -3.24 -4.83
CA ARG A 117 21.44 -3.35 -6.22
C ARG A 117 21.83 -2.01 -6.86
N GLY A 118 22.48 -1.12 -6.08
CA GLY A 118 23.07 0.11 -6.60
C GLY A 118 22.05 1.15 -7.07
N LYS A 119 20.83 1.15 -6.51
CA LYS A 119 19.80 2.13 -6.85
C LYS A 119 19.75 3.25 -5.82
N TYR A 120 19.29 4.41 -6.26
CA TYR A 120 18.98 5.56 -5.41
C TYR A 120 17.56 6.05 -5.70
N GLY A 121 16.84 6.44 -4.65
CA GLY A 121 15.44 6.84 -4.71
C GLY A 121 15.22 8.26 -4.21
N ILE A 122 14.36 9.00 -4.90
CA ILE A 122 13.80 10.28 -4.46
C ILE A 122 12.29 10.10 -4.31
N VAL A 123 11.73 10.55 -3.19
CA VAL A 123 10.28 10.65 -2.96
C VAL A 123 9.97 12.02 -2.38
N VAL A 124 9.11 12.77 -3.06
CA VAL A 124 8.62 14.08 -2.63
C VAL A 124 7.11 14.01 -2.52
N PHE A 125 6.54 14.54 -1.45
CA PHE A 125 5.09 14.76 -1.36
C PHE A 125 4.82 16.25 -1.43
N ARG A 126 4.06 16.67 -2.45
CA ARG A 126 3.57 18.03 -2.59
C ARG A 126 2.09 18.06 -2.25
N SER A 127 1.70 18.92 -1.34
CA SER A 127 0.29 19.21 -1.08
C SER A 127 -0.25 20.17 -2.14
N VAL A 128 -1.43 19.88 -2.65
CA VAL A 128 -2.18 20.73 -3.58
C VAL A 128 -3.60 20.90 -3.07
N ASN A 129 -4.26 22.01 -3.40
CA ASN A 129 -5.63 22.25 -2.96
C ASN A 129 -6.59 21.33 -3.74
N PRO A 130 -7.24 20.35 -3.10
CA PRO A 130 -8.09 19.39 -3.82
C PRO A 130 -9.25 20.06 -4.56
N SER A 131 -9.79 21.15 -4.02
CA SER A 131 -10.95 21.87 -4.57
C SER A 131 -10.66 22.61 -5.88
N THR A 132 -9.39 22.93 -6.14
CA THR A 132 -8.98 23.67 -7.35
C THR A 132 -8.06 22.87 -8.28
N SER A 133 -7.63 21.68 -7.83
CA SER A 133 -6.61 20.89 -8.51
C SER A 133 -7.15 19.58 -9.11
N SER A 134 -8.47 19.48 -9.32
CA SER A 134 -9.11 18.30 -9.93
C SER A 134 -8.62 18.02 -11.35
N HIS A 135 -8.15 19.03 -12.08
CA HIS A 135 -7.50 18.86 -13.39
C HIS A 135 -6.27 17.94 -13.31
N LEU A 136 -5.61 17.84 -12.15
CA LEU A 136 -4.50 16.90 -11.95
C LEU A 136 -4.98 15.46 -11.92
N LEU A 137 -6.28 15.17 -11.87
CA LEU A 137 -6.87 13.83 -11.87
C LEU A 137 -7.33 13.37 -13.25
N ASP A 138 -7.42 14.28 -14.23
CA ASP A 138 -7.90 13.99 -15.58
C ASP A 138 -6.83 13.27 -16.42
N ARG A 139 -6.68 11.97 -16.18
CA ARG A 139 -5.73 11.11 -16.89
C ARG A 139 -6.21 9.66 -17.00
N ASN A 140 -5.76 8.99 -18.05
CA ASN A 140 -6.08 7.59 -18.36
C ASN A 140 -5.07 6.58 -17.77
N HIS A 141 -4.12 7.04 -16.97
CA HIS A 141 -3.10 6.22 -16.32
C HIS A 141 -2.92 6.63 -14.86
N TRP A 142 -2.36 5.75 -14.05
CA TRP A 142 -2.18 5.95 -12.61
C TRP A 142 -0.98 6.85 -12.26
N ASP A 143 -0.05 7.06 -13.21
CA ASP A 143 1.15 7.88 -13.01
C ASP A 143 1.61 8.62 -14.27
N ASP A 144 2.25 9.77 -14.15
CA ASP A 144 2.68 10.59 -15.30
C ASP A 144 4.16 10.94 -15.25
N THR A 145 4.77 11.26 -16.40
CA THR A 145 6.10 11.89 -16.45
C THR A 145 5.99 13.40 -16.25
N THR A 146 7.00 14.02 -15.66
CA THR A 146 7.09 15.48 -15.60
C THR A 146 8.54 15.93 -15.73
N ASP A 147 8.76 17.23 -15.92
CA ASP A 147 10.11 17.81 -16.03
C ASP A 147 10.81 17.77 -14.67
N THR A 148 12.02 17.22 -14.65
CA THR A 148 12.93 17.24 -13.49
C THR A 148 13.22 18.64 -12.96
N ALA A 149 13.11 19.69 -13.80
CA ALA A 149 13.25 21.09 -13.40
C ALA A 149 12.33 21.47 -12.23
N ILE A 150 11.16 20.83 -12.12
CA ILE A 150 10.22 21.10 -11.02
C ILE A 150 10.83 20.78 -9.65
N LEU A 151 11.73 19.79 -9.56
CA LEU A 151 12.41 19.48 -8.31
C LEU A 151 13.41 20.58 -7.96
N ARG A 152 14.12 21.13 -8.95
CA ARG A 152 15.07 22.23 -8.74
C ARG A 152 14.35 23.48 -8.23
N GLU A 153 13.16 23.75 -8.75
CA GLU A 153 12.29 24.83 -8.26
C GLU A 153 11.82 24.57 -6.82
N MET A 154 11.26 23.38 -6.53
CA MET A 154 10.74 23.04 -5.20
C MET A 154 11.81 23.09 -4.10
N PHE A 155 13.07 22.81 -4.43
CA PHE A 155 14.16 22.66 -3.47
C PHE A 155 15.29 23.71 -3.65
N ALA A 156 15.02 24.83 -4.34
CA ALA A 156 16.01 25.88 -4.62
C ALA A 156 16.69 26.44 -3.35
N GLU A 157 15.93 26.53 -2.25
CA GLU A 157 16.38 27.07 -0.97
C GLU A 157 16.84 25.99 0.02
N TYR A 158 16.87 24.72 -0.39
CA TYR A 158 17.31 23.63 0.48
C TYR A 158 18.83 23.56 0.58
N HIS A 159 19.30 22.75 1.54
CA HIS A 159 20.70 22.45 1.75
C HIS A 159 21.41 22.04 0.43
N PRO A 160 22.66 22.48 0.17
CA PRO A 160 23.37 22.20 -1.08
C PRO A 160 23.32 20.73 -1.54
N VAL A 161 23.50 19.78 -0.62
CA VAL A 161 23.42 18.34 -0.96
C VAL A 161 22.08 17.93 -1.57
N VAL A 162 20.95 18.49 -1.11
CA VAL A 162 19.62 18.20 -1.67
C VAL A 162 19.53 18.72 -3.09
N LYS A 163 20.06 19.92 -3.33
CA LYS A 163 20.10 20.55 -4.65
C LYS A 163 20.92 19.73 -5.64
N ASP A 164 22.08 19.23 -5.20
CA ASP A 164 22.94 18.38 -6.00
C ASP A 164 22.27 17.01 -6.30
N ILE A 165 21.59 16.42 -5.32
CA ILE A 165 20.83 15.16 -5.52
C ILE A 165 19.71 15.34 -6.55
N VAL A 166 18.88 16.39 -6.44
CA VAL A 166 17.78 16.59 -7.39
C VAL A 166 18.27 17.00 -8.77
N ALA A 167 19.45 17.62 -8.87
CA ALA A 167 20.03 18.04 -10.13
C ALA A 167 20.42 16.87 -11.04
N VAL A 168 20.82 15.73 -10.44
CA VAL A 168 21.27 14.53 -11.18
C VAL A 168 20.14 13.53 -11.48
N ALA A 169 18.94 13.75 -10.95
CA ALA A 169 17.80 12.88 -11.19
C ALA A 169 17.46 12.85 -12.70
N PRO A 170 17.56 11.69 -13.38
CA PRO A 170 17.45 11.64 -14.84
C PRO A 170 15.99 11.68 -15.34
N HIS A 171 15.04 11.36 -14.47
CA HIS A 171 13.62 11.37 -14.74
C HIS A 171 12.85 11.54 -13.43
N ILE A 172 11.60 11.96 -13.52
CA ILE A 172 10.70 12.02 -12.37
C ILE A 172 9.29 11.65 -12.85
N ARG A 173 8.56 10.89 -12.02
CA ARG A 173 7.17 10.54 -12.27
C ARG A 173 6.27 11.07 -11.15
N THR A 174 5.03 11.39 -11.48
CA THR A 174 4.02 11.92 -10.56
C THR A 174 2.93 10.89 -10.30
N TYR A 175 2.51 10.80 -9.05
CA TYR A 175 1.52 9.86 -8.57
C TYR A 175 0.57 10.61 -7.63
N PRO A 176 -0.67 10.90 -8.02
CA PRO A 176 -1.65 11.36 -7.06
C PRO A 176 -1.92 10.27 -6.05
N ASN A 177 -1.98 10.69 -4.81
CA ASN A 177 -2.04 9.78 -3.71
C ASN A 177 -3.49 9.52 -3.31
N PHE A 178 -3.94 8.28 -3.48
CA PHE A 178 -5.29 7.85 -3.13
C PHE A 178 -5.27 6.89 -1.95
N TYR A 179 -6.31 6.94 -1.14
CA TYR A 179 -6.57 6.01 -0.04
C TYR A 179 -8.02 5.55 -0.09
N GLY A 180 -8.29 4.37 0.47
CA GLY A 180 -9.58 3.71 0.44
C GLY A 180 -10.50 4.07 1.60
N GLY A 181 -11.77 3.72 1.45
CA GLY A 181 -12.75 3.66 2.53
C GLY A 181 -12.61 2.40 3.41
N PHE A 182 -13.47 2.30 4.42
CA PHE A 182 -13.60 1.12 5.26
C PHE A 182 -14.45 0.06 4.55
N LEU A 183 -14.17 -1.22 4.81
CA LEU A 183 -14.99 -2.34 4.35
C LEU A 183 -15.64 -3.02 5.54
N ASP A 184 -16.93 -3.34 5.44
CA ASP A 184 -17.65 -4.07 6.50
C ASP A 184 -17.11 -5.49 6.69
N THR A 185 -16.62 -6.10 5.61
CA THR A 185 -15.99 -7.43 5.59
C THR A 185 -14.90 -7.49 4.51
N TYR A 186 -13.91 -8.35 4.70
CA TYR A 186 -12.88 -8.67 3.71
C TYR A 186 -13.21 -9.92 2.89
N HIS A 187 -14.28 -10.65 3.22
CA HIS A 187 -14.65 -11.88 2.52
C HIS A 187 -16.12 -11.93 2.10
N PHE A 188 -16.39 -12.52 0.95
CA PHE A 188 -17.73 -12.56 0.36
C PHE A 188 -18.15 -13.98 0.04
N ALA A 189 -19.39 -14.31 0.43
CA ALA A 189 -20.05 -15.58 0.17
C ALA A 189 -19.25 -16.85 0.54
N GLY A 190 -18.27 -16.75 1.45
CA GLY A 190 -17.38 -17.87 1.80
C GLY A 190 -16.52 -18.38 0.62
N ARG A 191 -16.33 -17.57 -0.42
CA ARG A 191 -15.72 -17.95 -1.71
C ARG A 191 -14.80 -16.89 -2.30
N VAL A 192 -14.80 -15.69 -1.74
CA VAL A 192 -13.91 -14.60 -2.16
C VAL A 192 -13.31 -13.94 -0.93
N VAL A 193 -12.04 -13.55 -0.98
CA VAL A 193 -11.37 -12.77 0.08
C VAL A 193 -10.45 -11.73 -0.52
N LEU A 194 -10.39 -10.54 0.07
CA LEU A 194 -9.51 -9.45 -0.34
C LEU A 194 -8.28 -9.37 0.58
N ILE A 195 -7.11 -9.09 0.00
CA ILE A 195 -5.84 -8.85 0.71
C ILE A 195 -5.13 -7.59 0.18
N GLY A 196 -4.24 -7.01 0.99
CA GLY A 196 -3.46 -5.84 0.62
C GLY A 196 -4.31 -4.62 0.26
N ASP A 197 -3.85 -3.83 -0.71
CA ASP A 197 -4.54 -2.60 -1.14
C ASP A 197 -5.96 -2.88 -1.68
N ALA A 198 -6.27 -4.11 -2.12
CA ALA A 198 -7.64 -4.46 -2.51
C ALA A 198 -8.60 -4.40 -1.32
N ALA A 199 -8.15 -4.77 -0.12
CA ALA A 199 -8.92 -4.72 1.12
C ALA A 199 -8.77 -3.40 1.89
N HIS A 200 -7.55 -2.85 1.96
CA HIS A 200 -7.24 -1.71 2.82
C HIS A 200 -6.17 -0.78 2.23
N SER A 201 -6.54 0.01 1.22
CA SER A 201 -5.62 0.99 0.64
C SER A 201 -5.34 2.19 1.57
N HIS A 202 -4.14 2.30 2.14
CA HIS A 202 -3.79 3.42 3.05
C HIS A 202 -3.11 4.64 2.40
N GLY A 203 -2.95 4.69 1.07
CA GLY A 203 -2.31 5.82 0.39
C GLY A 203 -0.83 6.04 0.73
N GLY A 204 -0.11 4.96 1.03
CA GLY A 204 1.30 5.03 1.42
C GLY A 204 1.56 5.65 2.80
N ALA A 205 0.51 5.80 3.62
CA ALA A 205 0.66 6.23 5.00
C ALA A 205 1.69 5.36 5.73
N LEU A 206 2.65 6.03 6.39
CA LEU A 206 3.68 5.42 7.24
C LEU A 206 4.56 4.38 6.53
N ALA A 207 4.55 4.34 5.19
CA ALA A 207 5.31 3.38 4.37
C ALA A 207 5.07 1.90 4.76
N ALA A 208 3.88 1.57 5.26
CA ALA A 208 3.54 0.24 5.80
C ALA A 208 2.72 -0.65 4.85
N ASN A 209 2.14 -0.12 3.77
CA ASN A 209 1.21 -0.89 2.92
C ASN A 209 1.77 -2.23 2.43
N ALA A 210 3.04 -2.27 2.03
CA ALA A 210 3.66 -3.49 1.54
C ALA A 210 3.81 -4.56 2.63
N SER A 211 4.19 -4.17 3.86
CA SER A 211 4.26 -5.12 4.98
C SER A 211 2.87 -5.57 5.39
N LEU A 212 1.88 -4.67 5.42
CA LEU A 212 0.49 -5.05 5.74
C LEU A 212 -0.08 -6.07 4.76
N GLY A 213 0.20 -5.95 3.46
CA GLY A 213 -0.19 -6.95 2.47
C GLY A 213 0.55 -8.29 2.62
N MET A 214 1.82 -8.26 3.05
CA MET A 214 2.56 -9.50 3.37
C MET A 214 1.99 -10.18 4.62
N ASP A 215 1.66 -9.40 5.64
CA ASP A 215 1.00 -9.87 6.86
C ASP A 215 -0.37 -10.48 6.55
N ASP A 216 -1.12 -9.92 5.58
CA ASP A 216 -2.38 -10.51 5.15
C ASP A 216 -2.19 -11.87 4.50
N ALA A 217 -1.24 -11.97 3.55
CA ALA A 217 -0.95 -13.22 2.86
C ALA A 217 -0.49 -14.30 3.87
N TYR A 218 0.36 -13.91 4.81
CA TYR A 218 0.84 -14.82 5.85
C TYR A 218 -0.25 -15.20 6.84
N CYS A 219 -1.08 -14.26 7.29
CA CYS A 219 -2.21 -14.54 8.16
C CYS A 219 -3.24 -15.46 7.48
N LEU A 220 -3.53 -15.23 6.20
CA LEU A 220 -4.44 -16.09 5.44
C LEU A 220 -3.87 -17.51 5.32
N TYR A 221 -2.57 -17.64 5.07
CA TYR A 221 -1.87 -18.93 5.10
C TYR A 221 -1.98 -19.62 6.48
N LEU A 222 -1.75 -18.89 7.58
CA LEU A 222 -1.91 -19.44 8.93
C LEU A 222 -3.36 -19.91 9.18
N SER A 223 -4.36 -19.16 8.71
CA SER A 223 -5.77 -19.57 8.79
C SER A 223 -6.03 -20.88 8.05
N PHE A 224 -5.40 -21.12 6.90
CA PHE A 224 -5.50 -22.41 6.20
C PHE A 224 -4.83 -23.55 6.98
N LEU A 225 -3.68 -23.29 7.61
CA LEU A 225 -2.98 -24.31 8.40
C LEU A 225 -3.80 -24.82 9.59
N GLU A 226 -4.65 -23.97 10.19
CA GLU A 226 -5.57 -24.41 11.26
C GLU A 226 -6.61 -25.44 10.79
N GLN A 227 -6.87 -25.52 9.48
CA GLN A 227 -7.78 -26.51 8.89
C GLN A 227 -7.05 -27.73 8.33
N MET A 228 -5.72 -27.78 8.43
CA MET A 228 -4.92 -28.89 7.96
C MET A 228 -5.14 -30.12 8.85
N SER A 229 -5.39 -31.27 8.23
CA SER A 229 -5.56 -32.52 8.96
C SER A 229 -4.24 -32.95 9.63
N PRO A 230 -4.28 -33.83 10.65
CA PRO A 230 -3.07 -34.42 11.22
C PRO A 230 -2.20 -35.17 10.20
N ALA A 231 -2.78 -35.58 9.06
CA ALA A 231 -2.08 -36.23 7.96
C ALA A 231 -1.41 -35.24 6.99
N GLY A 232 -1.52 -33.92 7.23
CA GLY A 232 -0.97 -32.89 6.36
C GLY A 232 -1.79 -32.62 5.10
N THR A 233 -3.06 -33.02 5.08
CA THR A 233 -3.97 -32.77 3.95
C THR A 233 -4.92 -31.61 4.26
N LEU A 234 -5.19 -30.77 3.26
CA LEU A 234 -6.13 -29.67 3.36
C LEU A 234 -7.40 -30.01 2.58
N GLU A 235 -8.42 -30.47 3.30
CA GLU A 235 -9.75 -30.74 2.75
C GLU A 235 -10.74 -29.72 3.28
N LEU A 236 -11.13 -28.79 2.40
CA LEU A 236 -11.97 -27.65 2.73
C LEU A 236 -13.36 -27.84 2.13
N ASP A 237 -14.34 -28.04 2.99
CA ASP A 237 -15.74 -27.82 2.62
C ASP A 237 -16.11 -26.33 2.79
N SER A 238 -17.37 -26.00 2.49
CA SER A 238 -17.88 -24.64 2.63
C SER A 238 -17.73 -24.06 4.03
N GLU A 239 -17.92 -24.88 5.07
CA GLU A 239 -17.91 -24.39 6.45
C GLU A 239 -16.48 -24.16 6.92
N LYS A 240 -15.55 -25.07 6.63
CA LYS A 240 -14.13 -24.86 6.90
C LYS A 240 -13.59 -23.65 6.14
N LEU A 241 -13.97 -23.48 4.87
CA LEU A 241 -13.52 -22.30 4.13
C LEU A 241 -14.04 -21.00 4.75
N LYS A 242 -15.31 -20.95 5.18
CA LYS A 242 -15.83 -19.80 5.95
C LYS A 242 -15.02 -19.55 7.21
N GLN A 243 -14.67 -20.59 7.97
CA GLN A 243 -13.84 -20.48 9.17
C GLN A 243 -12.45 -19.89 8.88
N VAL A 244 -11.78 -20.33 7.81
CA VAL A 244 -10.50 -19.76 7.36
C VAL A 244 -10.63 -18.26 7.11
N LEU A 245 -11.63 -17.87 6.31
CA LEU A 245 -11.80 -16.48 5.89
C LEU A 245 -12.19 -15.58 7.06
N SER A 246 -13.08 -16.05 7.94
CA SER A 246 -13.49 -15.30 9.13
C SER A 246 -12.36 -15.16 10.15
N LEU A 247 -11.53 -16.19 10.34
CA LEU A 247 -10.35 -16.08 11.21
C LEU A 247 -9.33 -15.08 10.66
N TYR A 248 -9.06 -15.12 9.35
CA TYR A 248 -8.21 -14.12 8.68
C TYR A 248 -8.73 -12.69 8.92
N GLU A 249 -10.03 -12.45 8.67
CA GLU A 249 -10.61 -11.13 8.86
C GLU A 249 -10.52 -10.67 10.32
N ALA A 250 -10.86 -11.54 11.27
CA ALA A 250 -10.85 -11.24 12.70
C ALA A 250 -9.47 -10.81 13.20
N VAL A 251 -8.39 -11.34 12.61
CA VAL A 251 -7.01 -10.95 12.93
C VAL A 251 -6.63 -9.64 12.25
N ARG A 252 -6.89 -9.53 10.94
CA ARG A 252 -6.30 -8.47 10.10
C ARG A 252 -7.12 -7.19 10.07
N ARG A 253 -8.44 -7.28 9.91
CA ARG A 253 -9.30 -6.10 9.71
C ARG A 253 -9.18 -5.09 10.85
N PRO A 254 -9.21 -5.46 12.15
CA PRO A 254 -9.09 -4.47 13.23
C PRO A 254 -7.77 -3.68 13.19
N HIS A 255 -6.66 -4.35 12.86
CA HIS A 255 -5.35 -3.70 12.73
C HIS A 255 -5.30 -2.78 11.50
N CYS A 256 -5.68 -3.29 10.33
CA CYS A 256 -5.65 -2.53 9.08
C CYS A 256 -6.61 -1.32 9.10
N GLU A 257 -7.78 -1.43 9.74
CA GLU A 257 -8.69 -0.31 9.96
C GLU A 257 -8.10 0.73 10.92
N ARG A 258 -7.37 0.31 11.96
CA ARG A 258 -6.68 1.24 12.86
C ARG A 258 -5.64 2.04 12.11
N VAL A 259 -4.89 1.42 11.20
CA VAL A 259 -3.94 2.11 10.31
C VAL A 259 -4.69 3.07 9.39
N LEU A 260 -5.82 2.64 8.81
CA LEU A 260 -6.62 3.48 7.93
C LEU A 260 -7.21 4.71 8.63
N LYS A 261 -7.66 4.58 9.88
CA LYS A 261 -8.10 5.71 10.71
C LYS A 261 -6.98 6.73 10.91
N VAL A 262 -5.75 6.27 11.16
CA VAL A 262 -4.58 7.16 11.27
C VAL A 262 -4.28 7.84 9.93
N ALA A 263 -4.36 7.11 8.82
CA ALA A 263 -4.15 7.68 7.49
C ALA A 263 -5.19 8.77 7.17
N HIS A 264 -6.48 8.50 7.39
CA HIS A 264 -7.56 9.47 7.20
C HIS A 264 -7.32 10.73 8.05
N ALA A 265 -7.10 10.57 9.36
CA ALA A 265 -6.84 11.69 10.25
C ALA A 265 -5.61 12.53 9.84
N MET A 266 -4.55 11.87 9.36
CA MET A 266 -3.34 12.53 8.88
C MET A 266 -3.61 13.37 7.62
N TYR A 267 -4.30 12.81 6.62
CA TYR A 267 -4.59 13.52 5.37
C TYR A 267 -5.61 14.64 5.57
N ASP A 268 -6.70 14.36 6.28
CA ASP A 268 -7.77 15.33 6.53
C ASP A 268 -7.24 16.49 7.39
N GLY A 269 -6.47 16.19 8.45
CA GLY A 269 -5.83 17.20 9.29
C GLY A 269 -4.83 18.07 8.52
N ASN A 270 -4.03 17.47 7.61
CA ASN A 270 -3.12 18.24 6.77
C ASN A 270 -3.86 19.16 5.80
N ASN A 271 -4.95 18.68 5.19
CA ASN A 271 -5.77 19.48 4.28
C ASN A 271 -6.50 20.61 5.01
N GLN A 272 -7.04 20.36 6.20
CA GLN A 272 -7.68 21.38 7.02
C GLN A 272 -6.67 22.48 7.42
N ARG A 273 -5.45 22.10 7.80
CA ARG A 273 -4.39 23.06 8.15
C ARG A 273 -4.01 23.94 6.96
N LEU A 274 -3.78 23.35 5.80
CA LEU A 274 -3.29 24.08 4.62
C LEU A 274 -4.37 24.89 3.90
N TRP A 275 -5.60 24.37 3.83
CA TRP A 275 -6.65 24.91 2.97
C TRP A 275 -7.90 25.39 3.74
N GLY A 276 -7.98 25.11 5.04
CA GLY A 276 -9.09 25.49 5.93
C GLY A 276 -8.85 26.78 6.73
N GLY A 277 -7.87 27.60 6.34
CA GLY A 277 -7.54 28.85 7.03
C GLY A 277 -6.66 28.69 8.28
N GLY A 278 -5.93 27.57 8.39
CA GLY A 278 -4.93 27.39 9.44
C GLY A 278 -3.73 28.34 9.26
N GLU A 279 -3.07 28.65 10.37
CA GLU A 279 -1.83 29.42 10.34
C GLU A 279 -0.70 28.61 9.69
N ALA A 280 0.22 29.32 9.01
CA ALA A 280 1.42 28.70 8.48
C ALA A 280 2.29 28.15 9.62
N GLU A 281 2.78 26.93 9.46
CA GLU A 281 3.67 26.30 10.43
C GLU A 281 5.02 27.03 10.44
N THR A 282 5.47 27.47 11.61
CA THR A 282 6.81 28.07 11.77
C THR A 282 7.89 26.99 11.83
N ASP A 283 9.14 27.38 11.60
CA ASP A 283 10.29 26.49 11.72
C ASP A 283 10.42 25.89 13.13
N GLU A 284 10.16 26.68 14.19
CA GLU A 284 10.17 26.21 15.57
C GLU A 284 9.09 25.13 15.81
N GLN A 285 7.88 25.36 15.30
CA GLN A 285 6.78 24.40 15.39
C GLN A 285 7.12 23.10 14.63
N LEU A 286 7.69 23.22 13.42
CA LEU A 286 8.14 22.06 12.65
C LEU A 286 9.22 21.27 13.40
N ARG A 287 10.23 21.94 13.95
CA ARG A 287 11.30 21.28 14.73
C ARG A 287 10.73 20.54 15.94
N GLU A 288 9.83 21.17 16.69
CA GLU A 288 9.19 20.54 17.84
C GLU A 288 8.32 19.35 17.44
N LYS A 289 7.55 19.49 16.36
CA LYS A 289 6.75 18.39 15.79
C LYS A 289 7.64 17.21 15.38
N LEU A 290 8.78 17.45 14.74
CA LEU A 290 9.71 16.39 14.35
C LEU A 290 10.37 15.74 15.58
N ARG A 291 10.72 16.52 16.60
CA ARG A 291 11.32 16.04 17.86
C ARG A 291 10.36 15.19 18.69
N THR A 292 9.08 15.54 18.68
CA THR A 292 8.03 14.88 19.46
C THR A 292 7.24 13.84 18.67
N ARG A 293 7.56 13.65 17.39
CA ARG A 293 6.85 12.72 16.52
C ARG A 293 6.91 11.30 17.12
N PRO A 294 5.76 10.71 17.50
CA PRO A 294 5.76 9.38 18.06
C PRO A 294 6.19 8.36 17.01
N TYR A 295 7.02 7.41 17.41
CA TYR A 295 7.29 6.23 16.61
C TYR A 295 6.04 5.36 16.59
N ALA A 296 5.56 4.99 15.40
CA ALA A 296 4.37 4.16 15.25
C ALA A 296 4.72 2.67 15.45
N GLU A 297 5.27 2.34 16.63
CA GLU A 297 5.75 1.01 17.01
C GLU A 297 4.70 -0.07 16.75
N TRP A 298 3.45 0.17 17.15
CA TRP A 298 2.35 -0.77 16.96
C TRP A 298 2.04 -1.11 15.50
N ILE A 299 2.53 -0.33 14.53
CA ILE A 299 2.43 -0.61 13.08
C ILE A 299 3.71 -1.29 12.59
N HIS A 300 4.87 -0.75 12.97
CA HIS A 300 6.17 -1.21 12.47
C HIS A 300 6.65 -2.53 13.10
N GLU A 301 6.15 -2.84 14.30
CA GLU A 301 6.48 -4.02 15.10
C GLU A 301 5.23 -4.88 15.32
N TYR A 302 4.25 -4.79 14.41
CA TYR A 302 3.07 -5.63 14.48
C TYR A 302 3.45 -7.11 14.24
N ASP A 303 3.29 -7.92 15.28
CA ASP A 303 3.49 -9.37 15.21
C ASP A 303 2.18 -10.06 14.79
N VAL A 304 2.08 -10.38 13.51
CA VAL A 304 0.92 -11.05 12.94
C VAL A 304 0.72 -12.48 13.47
N GLU A 305 1.79 -13.18 13.86
CA GLU A 305 1.65 -14.53 14.44
C GLU A 305 1.10 -14.47 15.86
N ALA A 306 1.59 -13.55 16.67
CA ALA A 306 1.09 -13.36 18.03
C ALA A 306 -0.38 -12.91 18.01
N ALA A 307 -0.73 -11.98 17.09
CA ALA A 307 -2.10 -11.57 16.88
C ALA A 307 -2.98 -12.75 16.42
N PHE A 308 -2.50 -13.56 15.48
CA PHE A 308 -3.20 -14.75 15.01
C PHE A 308 -3.47 -15.75 16.13
N LYS A 309 -2.43 -16.15 16.89
CA LYS A 309 -2.54 -17.10 18.01
C LYS A 309 -3.56 -16.62 19.03
N LYS A 310 -3.49 -15.34 19.42
CA LYS A 310 -4.43 -14.73 20.36
C LYS A 310 -5.87 -14.80 19.85
N THR A 311 -6.13 -14.33 18.64
CA THR A 311 -7.49 -14.30 18.07
C THR A 311 -8.06 -15.72 17.92
N ARG A 312 -7.25 -16.67 17.45
CA ARG A 312 -7.65 -18.07 17.34
C ARG A 312 -8.08 -18.63 18.70
N ASP A 313 -7.26 -18.40 19.74
CA ASP A 313 -7.56 -18.89 21.08
C ASP A 313 -8.85 -18.25 21.64
N ASP A 314 -9.06 -16.95 21.37
CA ASP A 314 -10.29 -16.23 21.74
C ASP A 314 -11.54 -16.79 21.03
N VAL A 315 -11.44 -17.16 19.75
CA VAL A 315 -12.51 -17.84 19.00
C VAL A 315 -12.83 -19.22 19.61
N GLN A 316 -11.82 -20.01 19.98
CA GLN A 316 -12.02 -21.34 20.56
C GLN A 316 -12.77 -21.32 21.89
N VAL A 317 -12.65 -20.24 22.68
CA VAL A 317 -13.35 -20.06 23.96
C VAL A 317 -14.61 -19.19 23.86
N GLY A 318 -15.05 -18.83 22.64
CA GLY A 318 -16.31 -18.09 22.40
C GLY A 318 -16.30 -16.63 22.84
N LYS A 319 -15.15 -15.94 22.75
CA LYS A 319 -14.99 -14.53 23.17
C LYS A 319 -15.17 -13.50 22.04
N LEU A 320 -15.44 -13.94 20.83
CA LEU A 320 -15.64 -13.13 19.61
C LEU A 320 -16.99 -13.49 18.98
#